data_AF-A0A7C2VVE9-F1
#
_entry.id   AF-A0A7C2VVE9-F1
#
_cell.length_a   1.000
_cell.length_b   1.000
_cell.length_c   1.000
_cell.angle_alpha   90.00
_cell.angle_beta   90.00
_cell.angle_gamma   90.00
#
_symmetry.space_group_name_H-M   'P 1'
#
loop_
_entity.id
_entity.type
_entity.pdbx_description
1 polymer ?
#
loop_
_entity_poly.entity_id
_entity_poly.type
_entity_poly.pdbx_seq_one_letter_code
_entity_poly.pdbx_strand_id
1 'polypeptide(L)'
;MALATAVDAQLTPDQARWIEAAVPQQATVKPLKARRVLIWNTPFMDKCPHAGYCVPQAQHAMELLGRKTGAYEPVVSDNVAMYLPENLAGFDAIIFNNSNGPW
;
A
#
# COMPACT_ATOMS: atom_id res chain seq x y z
N MET A 1 12.42 -15.08 -0.19
CA MET A 1 11.73 -15.20 1.11
C MET A 1 10.37 -14.54 0.93
N ALA A 2 9.28 -15.29 1.08
CA ALA A 2 7.94 -14.80 0.74
C ALA A 2 7.51 -13.71 1.74
N LEU A 3 7.41 -12.47 1.26
CA LEU A 3 6.74 -11.38 1.96
C LEU A 3 5.52 -11.02 1.12
N ALA A 4 4.40 -11.69 1.41
CA ALA A 4 3.10 -11.29 0.91
C ALA A 4 2.03 -11.88 1.84
N THR A 5 1.38 -11.00 2.60
CA THR A 5 -0.03 -11.14 2.91
C THR A 5 -0.65 -9.76 2.72
N ALA A 6 -1.20 -9.55 1.53
CA ALA A 6 -2.23 -8.55 1.37
C ALA A 6 -3.51 -9.17 1.93
N VAL A 7 -4.36 -8.36 2.54
CA VAL A 7 -5.75 -8.75 2.78
C VAL A 7 -6.35 -9.08 1.41
N ASP A 8 -6.60 -10.36 1.15
CA ASP A 8 -7.33 -10.80 -0.03
C ASP A 8 -8.78 -10.33 0.09
N ALA A 9 -9.02 -9.09 -0.34
CA ALA A 9 -10.35 -8.51 -0.41
C ALA A 9 -10.61 -7.91 -1.79
N GLN A 10 -11.59 -8.51 -2.48
CA GLN A 10 -12.57 -7.92 -3.40
C GLN A 10 -12.15 -6.73 -4.29
N LEU A 11 -10.91 -6.68 -4.80
CA LEU A 11 -10.63 -5.84 -5.96
C LEU A 11 -11.21 -6.52 -7.19
N THR A 12 -12.33 -6.01 -7.72
CA THR A 12 -12.90 -6.55 -8.95
C THR A 12 -12.00 -6.20 -10.15
N PRO A 13 -12.04 -6.99 -11.24
CA PRO A 13 -11.27 -6.68 -12.45
C PRO A 13 -11.57 -5.28 -13.01
N ASP A 14 -12.83 -4.84 -12.96
CA ASP A 14 -13.20 -3.49 -13.40
C ASP A 14 -12.62 -2.40 -12.49
N GLN A 15 -12.62 -2.59 -11.18
CA GLN A 15 -11.99 -1.65 -10.25
C GLN A 15 -10.49 -1.55 -10.50
N ALA A 16 -9.81 -2.70 -10.69
CA ALA A 16 -8.38 -2.72 -11.04
C ALA A 16 -8.12 -1.96 -12.34
N ARG A 17 -8.93 -2.21 -13.38
CA ARG A 17 -8.83 -1.54 -14.68
C ARG A 17 -9.06 -0.02 -14.58
N TRP A 18 -10.03 0.43 -13.79
CA TRP A 18 -10.28 1.86 -13.57
C TRP A 18 -9.13 2.53 -12.84
N ILE A 19 -8.58 1.87 -11.82
CA ILE A 19 -7.40 2.35 -11.10
C ILE A 19 -6.21 2.44 -12.07
N GLU A 20 -5.95 1.41 -12.86
CA GLU A 20 -4.84 1.39 -13.82
C GLU A 20 -4.94 2.51 -14.87
N ALA A 21 -6.15 2.78 -15.35
CA ALA A 21 -6.43 3.88 -16.27
C ALA A 21 -6.24 5.26 -15.63
N ALA A 22 -6.50 5.39 -14.32
CA ALA A 22 -6.37 6.63 -13.58
C ALA A 22 -4.93 6.92 -13.12
N VAL A 23 -4.12 5.90 -12.85
CA VAL A 23 -2.74 6.09 -12.37
C VAL A 23 -1.88 6.73 -13.48
N PRO A 24 -1.17 7.83 -13.20
CA PRO A 24 -0.27 8.48 -14.15
C PRO A 24 0.79 7.53 -14.71
N GLN A 25 1.26 7.81 -15.93
CA GLN A 25 2.32 7.03 -16.56
C GLN A 25 3.72 7.36 -16.01
N GLN A 26 3.89 8.53 -15.40
CA GLN A 26 5.16 9.01 -14.86
C GLN A 26 4.90 9.90 -13.64
N ALA A 27 5.91 10.05 -12.79
CA ALA A 27 5.81 10.93 -11.64
C ALA A 27 5.65 12.39 -12.09
N THR A 28 4.75 13.13 -11.45
CA THR A 28 4.57 14.57 -11.72
C THR A 28 5.84 15.37 -11.43
N VAL A 29 6.63 14.92 -10.46
CA VAL A 29 7.94 15.49 -10.10
C VAL A 29 8.95 14.36 -9.98
N LYS A 30 10.15 14.55 -10.51
CA LYS A 30 11.25 13.59 -10.39
C LYS A 30 11.71 13.50 -8.92
N PRO A 31 11.71 12.31 -8.29
CA PRO A 31 12.26 12.15 -6.95
C PRO A 31 13.74 12.54 -6.89
N LEU A 32 14.14 13.25 -5.84
CA LEU A 32 15.55 13.66 -5.62
C LEU A 32 16.47 12.46 -5.35
N LYS A 33 15.92 11.38 -4.80
CA LYS A 33 16.58 10.09 -4.57
C LYS A 33 15.53 8.98 -4.63
N ALA A 34 15.96 7.74 -4.84
CA ALA A 34 15.09 6.58 -4.66
C ALA A 34 14.52 6.58 -3.23
N ARG A 35 13.22 6.29 -3.11
CA ARG A 35 12.51 6.23 -1.83
C ARG A 35 11.85 4.88 -1.69
N ARG A 36 12.04 4.23 -0.55
CA ARG A 36 11.32 3.00 -0.23
C ARG A 36 10.19 3.33 0.74
N VAL A 37 8.96 2.98 0.38
CA VAL A 37 7.75 3.40 1.11
C VAL A 37 6.96 2.19 1.55
N LEU A 38 6.72 2.10 2.85
CA LEU A 38 5.84 1.10 3.44
C LEU A 38 4.39 1.55 3.27
N ILE A 39 3.58 0.78 2.55
CA ILE A 39 2.12 0.93 2.49
C ILE A 39 1.54 0.00 3.54
N TRP A 40 1.11 0.58 4.65
CA TRP A 40 0.61 -0.15 5.81
C TRP A 40 -0.90 -0.35 5.74
N ASN A 41 -1.31 -1.60 5.88
CA ASN A 41 -2.68 -1.96 6.26
C ASN A 41 -2.64 -2.61 7.63
N THR A 42 -3.38 -2.09 8.59
CA THR A 42 -3.56 -2.74 9.87
C THR A 42 -4.18 -4.14 9.68
N PRO A 43 -3.68 -5.19 10.33
CA PRO A 43 -4.36 -6.48 10.34
C PRO A 43 -5.62 -6.46 11.22
N PHE A 44 -5.84 -5.41 12.01
CA PHE A 44 -6.94 -5.30 12.97
C PHE A 44 -8.21 -4.73 12.33
N MET A 45 -8.83 -5.51 11.43
CA MET A 45 -9.94 -5.03 10.59
C MET A 45 -11.23 -5.87 10.65
N ASP A 46 -11.35 -6.82 11.56
CA ASP A 46 -12.49 -7.76 11.62
C ASP A 46 -13.88 -7.09 11.63
N LYS A 47 -13.99 -5.92 12.27
CA LYS A 47 -15.24 -5.12 12.34
C LYS A 47 -15.23 -3.89 11.43
N CYS A 48 -14.18 -3.71 10.64
CA CYS A 48 -14.03 -2.51 9.83
C CYS A 48 -14.94 -2.62 8.59
N PRO A 49 -15.94 -1.73 8.43
CA PRO A 49 -16.83 -1.79 7.27
C PRO A 49 -16.07 -1.53 5.96
N HIS A 50 -14.91 -0.89 6.06
CA HIS A 50 -14.04 -0.48 4.96
C HIS A 50 -13.09 -1.58 4.46
N ALA A 51 -12.93 -2.67 5.22
CA ALA A 51 -11.95 -3.71 4.94
C ALA A 51 -12.15 -4.38 3.56
N GLY A 52 -13.41 -4.56 3.15
CA GLY A 52 -13.78 -5.28 1.94
C GLY A 52 -13.82 -4.45 0.66
N TYR A 53 -13.79 -3.11 0.72
CA TYR A 53 -14.03 -2.30 -0.48
C TYR A 53 -13.00 -1.20 -0.71
N CYS A 54 -12.81 -0.26 0.23
CA CYS A 54 -11.91 0.87 -0.04
C CYS A 54 -10.45 0.58 0.33
N VAL A 55 -10.18 -0.21 1.37
CA VAL A 55 -8.80 -0.56 1.76
C VAL A 55 -8.07 -1.28 0.61
N PRO A 56 -8.65 -2.29 -0.07
CA PRO A 56 -7.95 -3.01 -1.14
C PRO A 56 -7.77 -2.15 -2.40
N GLN A 57 -8.76 -1.32 -2.74
CA GLN A 57 -8.68 -0.39 -3.87
C GLN A 57 -7.57 0.65 -3.66
N ALA A 58 -7.53 1.27 -2.46
CA ALA A 58 -6.51 2.26 -2.13
C ALA A 58 -5.11 1.63 -2.05
N GLN A 59 -4.97 0.44 -1.47
CA GLN A 59 -3.72 -0.31 -1.47
C GLN A 59 -3.22 -0.53 -2.91
N HIS A 60 -4.07 -1.05 -3.78
CA HIS A 60 -3.71 -1.32 -5.17
C HIS A 60 -3.32 -0.04 -5.92
N ALA A 61 -4.07 1.05 -5.72
CA ALA A 61 -3.77 2.34 -6.33
C ALA A 61 -2.41 2.89 -5.89
N MET A 62 -2.08 2.81 -4.60
CA MET A 62 -0.80 3.28 -4.07
C MET A 62 0.37 2.40 -4.50
N GLU A 63 0.20 1.07 -4.48
CA GLU A 63 1.22 0.16 -5.00
C GLU A 63 1.48 0.42 -6.48
N LEU A 64 0.43 0.50 -7.29
CA LEU A 64 0.55 0.77 -8.72
C LEU A 64 1.15 2.14 -9.00
N LEU A 65 0.79 3.17 -8.22
CA LEU A 65 1.35 4.51 -8.33
C LEU A 65 2.87 4.47 -8.18
N GLY A 66 3.38 3.84 -7.12
CA GLY A 66 4.83 3.68 -6.91
C GLY A 66 5.49 2.95 -8.08
N ARG A 67 4.98 1.76 -8.44
CA ARG A 67 5.55 0.91 -9.51
C ARG A 67 5.56 1.58 -10.88
N LYS A 68 4.43 2.19 -11.28
CA LYS A 68 4.23 2.73 -12.62
C LYS A 68 4.94 4.06 -12.82
N THR A 69 4.91 4.93 -11.81
CA THR A 69 5.48 6.28 -11.93
C THR A 69 6.96 6.37 -11.56
N GLY A 70 7.48 5.39 -10.81
CA GLY A 70 8.81 5.45 -10.22
C GLY A 70 8.95 6.49 -9.11
N ALA A 71 7.84 7.05 -8.60
CA ALA A 71 7.87 8.03 -7.51
C ALA A 71 8.47 7.45 -6.22
N TYR A 72 8.27 6.16 -5.99
CA TYR A 72 8.83 5.40 -4.87
C TYR A 72 8.77 3.89 -5.16
N GLU A 73 9.59 3.10 -4.46
CA GLU A 73 9.46 1.65 -4.36
C GLU A 73 8.38 1.32 -3.31
N PRO A 74 7.22 0.75 -3.71
CA PRO A 74 6.16 0.39 -2.78
C PRO A 74 6.42 -0.96 -2.12
N VAL A 75 6.18 -1.04 -0.82
CA VAL A 75 6.13 -2.29 -0.07
C VAL A 75 4.82 -2.34 0.69
N VAL A 76 3.89 -3.19 0.27
CA VAL A 76 2.63 -3.42 0.99
C VAL A 76 2.87 -4.42 2.12
N SER A 77 2.39 -4.11 3.33
CA SER A 77 2.44 -5.06 4.43
C SER A 77 1.38 -4.78 5.50
N ASP A 78 0.94 -5.86 6.14
CA ASP A 78 0.17 -5.89 7.38
C ASP A 78 0.94 -6.54 8.55
N ASN A 79 2.21 -6.90 8.32
CA ASN A 79 3.04 -7.55 9.32
C ASN A 79 3.55 -6.54 10.34
N VAL A 80 3.06 -6.63 11.57
CA VAL A 80 3.45 -5.74 12.69
C VAL A 80 4.97 -5.70 12.90
N ALA A 81 5.70 -6.76 12.54
CA ALA A 81 7.16 -6.79 12.63
C ALA A 81 7.85 -5.72 11.77
N MET A 82 7.17 -5.14 10.76
CA MET A 82 7.69 -4.03 9.97
C MET A 82 7.96 -2.77 10.80
N TYR A 83 7.34 -2.63 11.98
CA TYR A 83 7.59 -1.53 12.92
C TYR A 83 8.74 -1.79 13.89
N LEU A 84 9.38 -2.97 13.85
CA LEU A 84 10.63 -3.17 14.59
C LEU A 84 11.69 -2.20 14.03
N PRO A 85 12.52 -1.56 14.88
CA PRO A 85 13.47 -0.52 14.45
C PRO A 85 14.34 -0.93 13.26
N GLU A 86 14.83 -2.16 13.24
CA GLU A 86 15.68 -2.73 12.20
C GLU A 86 14.97 -2.87 10.84
N ASN A 87 13.67 -3.18 10.85
CA ASN A 87 12.86 -3.30 9.64
C ASN A 87 12.40 -1.92 9.17
N LEU A 88 11.99 -1.07 10.11
CA LEU A 88 11.45 0.25 9.82
C LEU A 88 12.52 1.21 9.28
N ALA A 89 13.77 1.06 9.72
CA ALA A 89 14.91 1.86 9.24
C ALA A 89 15.14 1.75 7.72
N GLY A 90 14.61 0.70 7.07
CA GLY A 90 14.69 0.50 5.63
C GLY A 90 13.66 1.27 4.80
N PHE A 91 12.86 2.15 5.42
CA PHE A 91 11.81 2.94 4.75
C PHE A 91 12.04 4.44 4.95
N ASP A 92 11.85 5.20 3.87
CA ASP A 92 11.89 6.67 3.92
C ASP A 92 10.55 7.28 4.37
N ALA A 93 9.45 6.53 4.23
CA ALA A 93 8.12 6.94 4.65
C ALA A 93 7.20 5.74 4.87
N ILE A 94 6.13 5.97 5.64
CA ILE A 94 5.01 5.05 5.81
C ILE A 94 3.75 5.76 5.31
N ILE A 95 2.99 5.08 4.47
CA ILE A 95 1.62 5.45 4.15
C ILE A 95 0.70 4.57 4.98
N PHE A 96 0.00 5.18 5.93
CA PHE A 96 -1.08 4.52 6.65
C PHE A 96 -2.33 4.52 5.77
N ASN A 97 -2.50 3.46 4.96
CA ASN A 97 -3.75 3.28 4.19
C ASN A 97 -4.96 3.22 5.15
N ASN A 98 -4.71 2.67 6.33
CA ASN A 98 -5.60 2.77 7.48
C ASN A 98 -4.78 2.71 8.78
N SER A 99 -5.46 2.98 9.90
CA SER A 99 -4.89 2.92 11.25
C SER A 99 -5.92 2.40 12.27
N ASN A 100 -6.84 1.54 11.80
CA ASN A 100 -7.86 0.94 12.65
C ASN A 100 -7.24 0.16 13.81
N GLY A 101 -7.84 0.30 14.99
CA GLY A 101 -7.60 -0.55 16.14
C GLY A 101 -8.63 -1.67 16.25
N PRO A 102 -8.49 -2.54 17.26
CA PRO A 102 -9.53 -3.51 17.61
C PRO A 102 -10.77 -2.74 18.12
N TRP A 103 -11.81 -2.64 17.29
CA TRP A 103 -13.12 -2.12 17.65
C TRP A 103 -13.90 -3.10 18.53
#